data_AF-A0A0C9T4B7-F1
#
_entry.id   AF-A0A0C9T4B7-F1
#
_cell.length_a   1.000
_cell.length_b   1.000
_cell.length_c   1.000
_cell.angle_alpha   90.00
_cell.angle_beta   90.00
_cell.angle_gamma   90.00
#
_symmetry.space_group_name_H-M   'P 1'
#
loop_
_entity.id
_entity.type
_entity.pdbx_description
1 polymer ?
#
loop_
_entity_poly.entity_id
_entity_poly.type
_entity_poly.pdbx_seq_one_letter_code
_entity_poly.pdbx_strand_id
1 'polypeptide(L)'
;MTKVSAKVRGGRKSAISSRISDEQVVNQILETKISLSFGEMLASSKELSSQLIELLKAKNSKPTIMRIAAPDLFTRSPLIKLRMECDYGSLVAIIDTGSQLNVVSHDAWQKKIGRPKD
;
A
#
# COMPACT_ATOMS: atom_id res chain seq x y z
N MET A 1 -19.59 48.89 -59.17
CA MET A 1 -19.58 48.91 -57.69
C MET A 1 -18.51 47.93 -57.22
N THR A 2 -17.34 48.43 -56.82
CA THR A 2 -16.16 47.60 -56.52
C THR A 2 -15.96 47.56 -55.01
N LYS A 3 -16.12 46.37 -54.40
CA LYS A 3 -15.88 46.18 -52.96
C LYS A 3 -14.38 46.21 -52.68
N VAL A 4 -13.94 47.18 -51.89
CA VAL A 4 -12.58 47.27 -51.37
C VAL A 4 -12.47 46.30 -50.18
N SER A 5 -11.62 45.29 -50.31
CA SER A 5 -11.33 44.33 -49.24
C SER A 5 -10.33 44.95 -48.25
N ALA A 6 -10.77 45.17 -47.01
CA ALA A 6 -9.94 45.70 -45.94
C ALA A 6 -8.92 44.64 -45.49
N LYS A 7 -7.64 44.89 -45.78
CA LYS A 7 -6.52 44.05 -45.33
C LYS A 7 -6.36 44.18 -43.81
N VAL A 8 -6.79 43.17 -43.07
CA VAL A 8 -6.57 43.05 -41.62
C VAL A 8 -5.07 43.10 -41.34
N ARG A 9 -4.62 44.15 -40.65
CA ARG A 9 -3.23 44.30 -40.21
C ARG A 9 -3.00 43.26 -39.10
N GLY A 10 -2.29 42.18 -39.42
CA GLY A 10 -1.88 41.20 -38.43
C GLY A 10 -1.12 41.88 -37.29
N GLY A 11 -1.58 41.68 -36.05
CA GLY A 11 -0.98 42.28 -34.86
C GLY A 11 0.51 41.97 -34.78
N ARG A 12 1.29 42.94 -34.27
CA ARG A 12 2.73 42.80 -34.02
C ARG A 12 2.97 41.60 -33.08
N LYS A 13 3.31 40.43 -33.64
CA LYS A 13 3.81 39.32 -32.83
C LYS A 13 5.22 39.66 -32.34
N SER A 14 5.50 39.36 -31.08
CA SER A 14 6.82 39.56 -30.49
C SER A 14 7.84 38.63 -31.18
N ALA A 15 9.11 39.04 -31.25
CA ALA A 15 10.19 38.22 -31.84
C ALA A 15 10.39 36.86 -31.12
N ILE A 16 9.85 36.72 -29.92
CA ILE A 16 9.83 35.47 -29.14
C ILE A 16 8.74 34.53 -29.66
N SER A 17 7.54 35.05 -29.97
CA SER A 17 6.41 34.28 -30.49
C SER A 17 6.66 33.72 -31.90
N SER A 18 7.60 34.28 -32.66
CA SER A 18 8.02 33.70 -33.94
C SER A 18 9.05 32.56 -33.81
N ARG A 19 9.68 32.41 -32.64
CA ARG A 19 10.77 31.45 -32.41
C ARG A 19 10.32 30.17 -31.72
N ILE A 20 9.23 30.23 -30.96
CA ILE A 20 8.74 29.13 -30.13
C ILE A 20 7.31 28.83 -30.57
N SER A 21 7.04 27.59 -30.98
CA SER A 21 5.69 27.15 -31.31
C SER A 21 4.87 26.88 -30.05
N ASP A 22 3.54 26.98 -30.15
CA ASP A 22 2.64 26.71 -29.02
C ASP A 22 2.84 25.28 -28.48
N GLU A 23 3.09 24.32 -29.37
CA GLU A 23 3.42 22.92 -29.01
C GLU A 23 4.72 22.81 -28.20
N GLN A 24 5.75 23.58 -28.57
CA GLN A 24 7.01 23.62 -27.82
C GLN A 24 6.81 24.18 -26.42
N VAL A 25 5.96 25.19 -26.26
CA VAL A 25 5.62 25.75 -24.94
C VAL A 25 4.88 24.73 -24.08
N VAL A 26 3.89 24.04 -24.63
CA VAL A 26 3.11 23.02 -23.91
C VAL A 26 4.03 21.88 -23.45
N ASN A 27 4.88 21.37 -24.34
CA ASN A 27 5.83 20.32 -23.98
C ASN A 27 6.78 20.78 -22.88
N GLN A 28 7.28 22.01 -22.98
CA GLN A 28 8.18 22.57 -21.97
C GLN A 28 7.49 22.74 -20.60
N ILE A 29 6.20 23.11 -20.58
CA ILE A 29 5.40 23.16 -19.35
C ILE A 29 5.21 21.77 -18.76
N LEU A 30 4.85 20.78 -19.57
CA LEU A 30 4.65 19.39 -19.12
C LEU A 30 5.95 18.74 -18.62
N GLU A 31 7.10 19.13 -19.17
CA GLU A 31 8.43 18.67 -18.74
C GLU A 31 9.00 19.45 -17.54
N THR A 32 8.32 20.51 -17.11
CA THR A 32 8.80 21.35 -16.01
C THR A 32 8.83 20.54 -14.71
N LYS A 33 10.01 20.44 -14.08
CA LYS A 33 10.17 19.79 -12.78
C LYS A 33 9.59 20.70 -11.69
N ILE A 34 8.55 20.21 -11.02
CA ILE A 34 7.95 20.88 -9.87
C ILE A 34 8.33 20.11 -8.61
N SER A 35 8.84 20.81 -7.61
CA SER A 35 9.09 20.25 -6.28
C SER A 35 7.83 20.39 -5.43
N LEU A 36 7.32 19.27 -4.93
CA LEU A 36 6.15 19.22 -4.03
C LEU A 36 6.53 18.42 -2.79
N SER A 37 5.96 18.80 -1.65
CA SER A 37 6.00 17.93 -0.47
C SER A 37 5.14 16.69 -0.69
N PHE A 38 5.42 15.64 0.08
CA PHE A 38 4.65 14.40 0.01
C PHE A 38 3.15 14.63 0.28
N GLY A 39 2.81 15.51 1.23
CA GLY A 39 1.42 15.85 1.55
C GLY A 39 0.71 16.57 0.41
N GLU A 40 1.37 17.55 -0.21
CA GLU A 40 0.80 18.29 -1.36
C GLU A 40 0.57 17.38 -2.57
N MET A 41 1.49 16.44 -2.82
CA MET A 41 1.34 15.46 -3.88
C MET A 41 0.12 14.56 -3.63
N LEU A 42 -0.08 14.05 -2.41
CA LEU A 42 -1.24 13.22 -2.07
C LEU A 42 -2.56 14.00 -2.13
N ALA A 43 -2.53 15.29 -1.77
CA ALA A 43 -3.70 16.15 -1.83
C ALA A 43 -4.10 16.51 -3.27
N SER A 44 -3.14 16.54 -4.20
CA SER A 44 -3.38 16.95 -5.59
C SER A 44 -4.25 15.97 -6.39
N SER A 45 -4.24 14.67 -6.07
CA SER A 45 -5.06 13.65 -6.74
C SER A 45 -5.31 12.42 -5.86
N LYS A 46 -6.58 12.00 -5.81
CA LYS A 46 -7.00 10.76 -5.14
C LYS A 46 -6.39 9.53 -5.82
N GLU A 47 -6.30 9.52 -7.14
CA GLU A 47 -5.73 8.42 -7.92
C GLU A 47 -4.25 8.23 -7.61
N LEU A 48 -3.45 9.31 -7.59
CA LEU A 48 -2.03 9.26 -7.24
C LEU A 48 -1.84 8.77 -5.80
N SER A 49 -2.64 9.28 -4.87
CA SER A 49 -2.59 8.83 -3.47
C SER A 49 -2.88 7.32 -3.35
N SER A 50 -3.89 6.83 -4.09
CA SER A 50 -4.29 5.42 -4.07
C SER A 50 -3.19 4.53 -4.64
N GLN A 51 -2.57 4.92 -5.75
CA GLN A 51 -1.46 4.18 -6.36
C GLN A 51 -0.24 4.11 -5.44
N LEU A 52 0.13 5.21 -4.79
CA LEU A 52 1.24 5.24 -3.84
C LEU A 52 0.99 4.41 -2.59
N ILE A 53 -0.23 4.46 -2.05
CA ILE A 53 -0.62 3.62 -0.91
C ILE A 53 -0.50 2.14 -1.27
N GLU A 54 -0.89 1.73 -2.49
CA GLU A 54 -0.71 0.36 -2.97
C GLU A 54 0.77 -0.04 -3.11
N LEU A 55 1.65 0.88 -3.52
CA LEU A 55 3.09 0.62 -3.58
C LEU A 55 3.75 0.54 -2.20
N LEU A 56 3.26 1.32 -1.23
CA LEU A 56 3.76 1.34 0.15
C LEU A 56 3.20 0.20 0.99
N LYS A 57 2.04 -0.37 0.63
CA LYS A 57 1.51 -1.56 1.29
C LYS A 57 2.57 -2.66 1.24
N ALA A 58 2.93 -3.16 2.41
CA ALA A 58 3.82 -4.30 2.53
C ALA A 58 3.24 -5.47 1.72
N LYS A 59 3.86 -5.78 0.58
CA LYS A 59 3.58 -7.02 -0.12
C LYS A 59 4.05 -8.13 0.79
N ASN A 60 3.11 -8.87 1.38
CA ASN A 60 3.40 -10.10 2.10
C ASN A 60 4.31 -10.95 1.21
N SER A 61 5.59 -11.06 1.56
CA SER A 61 6.49 -11.98 0.91
C SER A 61 5.87 -13.35 1.10
N LYS A 62 5.41 -13.98 0.00
CA LYS A 62 5.00 -15.37 0.06
C LYS A 62 6.15 -16.12 0.74
N PRO A 63 5.92 -16.84 1.85
CA PRO A 63 7.00 -17.57 2.47
C PRO A 63 7.58 -18.49 1.40
N THR A 64 8.90 -18.45 1.22
CA THR A 64 9.61 -19.42 0.37
C THR A 64 9.37 -20.79 0.98
N ILE A 65 8.37 -21.51 0.45
CA ILE A 65 8.05 -22.86 0.90
C ILE A 65 9.17 -23.77 0.37
N MET A 66 10.20 -24.01 1.20
CA MET A 66 11.03 -25.20 1.05
C MET A 66 10.11 -26.41 1.24
N ARG A 67 9.79 -27.09 0.14
CA ARG A 67 9.00 -28.32 0.13
C ARG A 67 9.82 -29.45 0.73
N ILE A 68 9.57 -29.75 2.00
CA ILE A 68 9.84 -31.07 2.58
C ILE A 68 8.58 -31.91 2.34
N ALA A 69 8.76 -33.16 1.89
CA ALA A 69 7.72 -34.05 1.36
C ALA A 69 6.49 -34.23 2.28
N ALA A 70 5.32 -34.35 1.64
CA ALA A 70 3.97 -34.47 2.24
C ALA A 70 3.75 -35.83 2.93
N PRO A 71 2.82 -35.96 3.92
CA PRO A 71 1.38 -35.91 3.64
C PRO A 71 0.52 -35.26 4.76
N ASP A 72 -0.44 -34.41 4.39
CA ASP A 72 -1.88 -34.63 4.61
C ASP A 72 -2.66 -33.43 4.03
N LEU A 73 -3.62 -33.71 3.18
CA LEU A 73 -4.25 -32.75 2.27
C LEU A 73 -5.50 -32.10 2.89
N PHE A 74 -5.44 -31.77 4.18
CA PHE A 74 -6.37 -30.81 4.77
C PHE A 74 -5.68 -29.47 4.85
N THR A 75 -6.11 -28.53 4.01
CA THR A 75 -5.75 -27.12 4.11
C THR A 75 -6.37 -26.53 5.39
N ARG A 76 -5.85 -26.93 6.55
CA ARG A 76 -6.07 -26.16 7.78
C ARG A 76 -5.34 -24.86 7.56
N SER A 77 -6.12 -23.78 7.46
CA SER A 77 -5.55 -22.44 7.50
C SER A 77 -4.57 -22.35 8.68
N PRO A 78 -3.41 -21.70 8.51
CA PRO A 78 -2.44 -21.59 9.58
C PRO A 78 -3.11 -20.90 10.79
N LEU A 79 -3.13 -21.60 11.93
CA LEU A 79 -3.66 -21.07 13.18
C LEU A 79 -2.76 -19.96 13.71
N ILE A 80 -3.36 -18.92 14.31
CA ILE A 80 -2.62 -17.88 15.02
C ILE A 80 -2.10 -18.49 16.32
N LYS A 81 -0.78 -18.66 16.42
CA LYS A 81 -0.11 -19.27 17.57
C LYS A 81 0.82 -18.27 18.24
N LEU A 82 0.71 -18.14 19.57
CA LEU A 82 1.59 -17.30 20.38
C LEU A 82 2.37 -18.17 21.37
N ARG A 83 3.68 -17.97 21.46
CA ARG A 83 4.49 -18.50 22.57
C ARG A 83 4.26 -17.61 23.78
N MET A 84 3.81 -18.21 24.88
CA MET A 84 3.54 -17.54 26.13
C MET A 84 4.47 -18.10 27.21
N GLU A 85 5.05 -17.22 28.01
CA GLU A 85 5.74 -17.62 29.23
C GLU A 85 4.74 -17.63 30.38
N CYS A 86 4.73 -18.73 31.13
CA CYS A 86 3.94 -18.92 32.34
C CYS A 86 4.87 -19.17 33.52
N ASP A 87 4.30 -19.18 34.72
CA ASP A 87 5.07 -19.18 35.97
C ASP A 87 6.03 -20.39 36.07
N TYR A 88 5.65 -21.56 35.53
CA TYR A 88 6.44 -22.80 35.56
C TYR A 88 6.92 -23.25 34.19
N GLY A 89 6.78 -22.42 33.15
CA GLY A 89 7.37 -22.68 31.84
C GLY A 89 6.60 -22.10 30.66
N SER A 90 7.10 -22.38 29.45
CA SER A 90 6.53 -21.84 28.21
C SER A 90 5.52 -22.78 27.55
N LEU A 91 4.45 -22.20 27.00
CA LEU A 91 3.46 -22.92 26.22
C LEU A 91 3.11 -22.17 24.94
N VAL A 92 2.63 -22.90 23.94
CA VAL A 92 2.12 -22.32 22.69
C VAL A 92 0.61 -22.29 22.78
N ALA A 93 0.03 -21.09 22.84
CA ALA A 93 -1.40 -20.88 22.83
C ALA A 93 -1.89 -20.62 21.40
N ILE A 94 -3.15 -20.96 21.15
CA ILE A 94 -3.86 -20.67 19.90
C ILE A 94 -4.82 -19.52 20.18
N ILE A 95 -4.80 -18.50 19.33
CA ILE A 95 -5.76 -17.40 19.40
C ILE A 95 -6.96 -17.77 18.52
N ASP A 96 -8.09 -17.96 19.16
CA ASP A 96 -9.35 -18.30 18.50
C ASP A 96 -10.46 -17.33 18.94
N THR A 97 -10.80 -16.38 18.06
CA THR A 97 -11.87 -15.40 18.29
C THR A 97 -13.26 -16.01 18.18
N GLY A 98 -13.40 -17.25 17.71
CA GLY A 98 -14.67 -17.97 17.64
C GLY A 98 -15.02 -18.74 18.91
N SER A 99 -14.08 -18.85 19.85
CA SER A 99 -14.29 -19.54 21.12
C SER A 99 -14.77 -18.60 22.22
N GLN A 100 -15.65 -19.07 23.10
CA GLN A 100 -16.18 -18.29 24.22
C GLN A 100 -15.36 -18.43 25.51
N LEU A 101 -14.47 -19.42 25.58
CA LEU A 101 -13.74 -19.78 26.78
C LEU A 101 -12.28 -20.11 26.46
N ASN A 102 -11.40 -19.74 27.40
CA ASN A 102 -10.01 -20.17 27.37
C ASN A 102 -9.92 -21.60 27.90
N VAL A 103 -9.48 -22.52 27.06
CA VAL A 103 -9.33 -23.94 27.43
C VAL A 103 -7.86 -24.30 27.53
N VAL A 104 -7.50 -24.97 28.62
CA VAL A 104 -6.17 -25.52 28.83
C VAL A 104 -6.29 -27.00 29.21
N SER A 105 -5.37 -27.83 28.72
CA SER A 105 -5.30 -29.22 29.14
C SER A 105 -4.86 -29.32 30.61
N HIS A 106 -5.35 -30.34 31.32
CA HIS A 106 -4.98 -30.58 32.71
C HIS A 106 -3.46 -30.64 32.91
N ASP A 107 -2.77 -31.35 32.02
CA ASP A 107 -1.31 -31.47 31.99
C ASP A 107 -0.59 -30.14 31.83
N ALA A 108 -1.04 -29.30 30.88
CA ALA A 108 -0.41 -28.00 30.64
C ALA A 108 -0.63 -27.06 31.84
N TRP A 109 -1.82 -27.10 32.44
CA TRP A 109 -2.12 -26.35 33.65
C TRP A 109 -1.20 -26.78 34.81
N GLN A 110 -1.07 -28.08 35.07
CA GLN A 110 -0.33 -28.60 36.21
C GLN A 110 1.19 -28.39 36.07
N LYS A 111 1.71 -28.56 34.86
CA LYS A 111 3.17 -28.53 34.62
C LYS A 111 3.71 -27.14 34.32
N LYS A 112 2.89 -26.22 33.80
CA LYS A 112 3.38 -24.95 33.22
C LYS A 112 2.68 -23.71 33.74
N ILE A 113 1.38 -23.76 34.02
CA ILE A 113 0.62 -22.57 34.45
C ILE A 113 0.64 -22.43 35.97
N GLY A 114 0.24 -23.45 36.72
CA GLY A 114 0.28 -23.47 38.18
C GLY A 114 -0.51 -22.36 38.89
N ARG A 115 -1.58 -21.85 38.26
CA ARG A 115 -2.51 -20.86 38.85
C ARG A 115 -3.77 -21.55 39.38
N PRO A 116 -4.53 -20.97 40.32
CA PRO A 116 -5.79 -21.54 40.78
C PRO A 116 -6.72 -21.93 39.62
N LYS A 117 -7.42 -23.06 39.73
CA LYS A 117 -8.53 -23.40 38.81
C LYS A 117 -9.79 -22.76 39.36
N ASP A 118 -10.47 -22.01 38.51
CA ASP A 118 -11.83 -21.53 38.74
C ASP A 118 -12.86 -22.67 38.51
#